data_AF-A0A0R3RM99-F1
#
_entry.id   AF-A0A0R3RM99-F1
#
_cell.length_a   1.000
_cell.length_b   1.000
_cell.length_c   1.000
_cell.angle_alpha   90.00
_cell.angle_beta   90.00
_cell.angle_gamma   90.00
#
_symmetry.space_group_name_H-M   'P 1'
#
loop_
_entity.id
_entity.type
_entity.pdbx_description
1 polymer ?
#
loop_
_entity_poly.entity_id
_entity_poly.type
_entity_poly.pdbx_seq_one_letter_code
_entity_poly.pdbx_strand_id
1 'polypeptide(L)'
;MLLWTVFFAVVVAAVSYKCPGGKLTPQGRINIVNQNNKLRSQLIHGKLKNKDGKYMPHGKNMLELTWNCDLEKSAQKWANKCVFQHSPRKKGIGENIYTYWSSESVKDHKESAGTDAGKAWWGELPKKYKNNPSNNLTAGVASQPVLHFTQVKRFF
;
A
#
# COMPACT_ATOMS: atom_id res chain seq x y z
N MET A 1 -48.30 24.48 6.30
CA MET A 1 -47.13 23.79 6.87
C MET A 1 -46.06 23.68 5.81
N LEU A 2 -45.02 24.52 5.88
CA LEU A 2 -43.87 24.45 4.98
C LEU A 2 -42.89 23.41 5.51
N LEU A 3 -42.78 22.26 4.85
CA LEU A 3 -41.76 21.25 5.14
C LEU A 3 -40.40 21.79 4.70
N TRP A 4 -39.51 22.08 5.65
CA TRP A 4 -38.11 22.37 5.37
C TRP A 4 -37.32 21.06 5.39
N THR A 5 -36.93 20.55 4.22
CA THR A 5 -35.95 19.48 4.12
C THR A 5 -34.55 20.05 4.35
N VAL A 6 -34.02 19.84 5.56
CA VAL A 6 -32.61 20.12 5.84
C VAL A 6 -31.77 19.05 5.14
N PHE A 7 -31.19 19.38 3.99
CA PHE A 7 -30.13 18.58 3.39
C PHE A 7 -28.88 18.67 4.27
N PHE A 8 -28.65 17.66 5.12
CA PHE A 8 -27.33 17.43 5.68
C PHE A 8 -26.42 16.95 4.55
N ALA A 9 -25.77 17.90 3.87
CA ALA A 9 -24.58 17.57 3.12
C ALA A 9 -23.54 17.10 4.14
N VAL A 10 -23.35 15.79 4.26
CA VAL A 10 -22.15 15.24 4.87
C VAL A 10 -21.02 15.72 3.98
N VAL A 11 -20.42 16.84 4.34
CA VAL A 11 -19.10 17.23 3.83
C VAL A 11 -18.18 16.17 4.40
N VAL A 12 -18.07 15.05 3.68
CA VAL A 12 -16.96 14.12 3.84
C VAL A 12 -15.75 15.01 3.60
N ALA A 13 -15.06 15.38 4.68
CA ALA A 13 -13.87 16.19 4.59
C ALA A 13 -12.99 15.53 3.53
N ALA A 14 -12.80 16.21 2.40
CA ALA A 14 -11.87 15.79 1.38
C ALA A 14 -10.47 15.95 1.97
N VAL A 15 -10.09 15.00 2.83
CA VAL A 15 -8.78 14.94 3.46
C VAL A 15 -7.78 14.95 2.31
N SER A 16 -6.99 16.01 2.23
CA SER A 16 -6.47 16.51 0.98
C SER A 16 -5.47 15.55 0.34
N TYR A 17 -5.92 14.72 -0.60
CA TYR A 17 -5.07 14.04 -1.58
C TYR A 17 -4.36 15.02 -2.55
N LYS A 18 -4.33 16.30 -2.21
CA LYS A 18 -3.57 17.35 -2.86
C LYS A 18 -2.29 17.55 -2.07
N CYS A 19 -1.17 17.13 -2.63
CA CYS A 19 0.15 17.43 -2.09
C CYS A 19 0.82 18.50 -2.96
N PRO A 20 0.98 19.75 -2.48
CA PRO A 20 1.62 20.82 -3.23
C PRO A 20 3.02 20.42 -3.71
N GLY A 21 3.31 20.61 -5.00
CA GLY A 21 4.60 20.22 -5.61
C GLY A 21 4.82 18.71 -5.74
N GLY A 22 3.84 17.88 -5.39
CA GLY A 22 3.88 16.43 -5.59
C GLY A 22 3.77 16.06 -7.08
N LYS A 23 4.44 14.98 -7.49
CA LYS A 23 4.43 14.51 -8.90
C LYS A 23 3.31 13.51 -9.21
N LEU A 24 2.59 13.05 -8.19
CA LEU A 24 1.40 12.19 -8.34
C LEU A 24 0.13 13.03 -8.51
N THR A 25 -0.82 12.49 -9.26
CA THR A 25 -2.19 13.02 -9.33
C THR A 25 -2.95 12.70 -8.03
N PRO A 26 -3.94 13.51 -7.61
CA PRO A 26 -4.80 13.17 -6.48
C PRO A 26 -5.47 11.80 -6.63
N GLN A 27 -5.92 11.47 -7.84
CA GLN A 27 -6.54 10.17 -8.12
C GLN A 27 -5.54 9.00 -7.95
N GLY A 28 -4.29 9.16 -8.38
CA GLY A 28 -3.25 8.15 -8.16
C GLY A 28 -3.03 7.85 -6.67
N ARG A 29 -3.01 8.89 -5.82
CA ARG A 29 -2.90 8.72 -4.36
C ARG A 29 -4.09 7.98 -3.77
N ILE A 30 -5.30 8.37 -4.16
CA ILE A 30 -6.56 7.71 -3.75
C ILE A 30 -6.52 6.23 -4.14
N ASN A 31 -6.13 5.92 -5.38
CA ASN A 31 -6.08 4.55 -5.89
C ASN A 31 -5.11 3.67 -5.07
N ILE A 32 -3.93 4.20 -4.71
CA ILE A 32 -2.94 3.49 -3.88
C ILE A 32 -3.50 3.21 -2.48
N VAL A 33 -4.06 4.23 -1.81
CA VAL A 33 -4.63 4.07 -0.46
C VAL A 33 -5.78 3.06 -0.47
N ASN A 34 -6.73 3.23 -1.39
CA ASN A 34 -7.89 2.36 -1.52
C ASN A 34 -7.49 0.90 -1.80
N GLN A 35 -6.52 0.70 -2.69
CA GLN A 35 -6.01 -0.64 -2.97
C GLN A 35 -5.43 -1.29 -1.72
N ASN A 36 -4.53 -0.60 -1.02
CA ASN A 36 -3.86 -1.15 0.16
C ASN A 36 -4.85 -1.41 1.30
N ASN A 37 -5.79 -0.50 1.57
CA ASN A 37 -6.82 -0.69 2.60
C ASN A 37 -7.79 -1.82 2.24
N LYS A 38 -8.17 -1.98 0.96
CA LYS A 38 -8.98 -3.13 0.51
C LYS A 38 -8.26 -4.45 0.76
N LEU A 39 -6.98 -4.55 0.42
CA LEU A 39 -6.17 -5.75 0.63
C LEU A 39 -5.99 -6.06 2.13
N ARG A 40 -5.69 -5.04 2.94
CA ARG A 40 -5.61 -5.15 4.41
C ARG A 40 -6.93 -5.63 5.02
N SER A 41 -8.06 -5.09 4.56
CA SER A 41 -9.40 -5.52 4.98
C SER A 41 -9.67 -6.97 4.61
N GLN A 42 -9.43 -7.38 3.36
CA GLN A 42 -9.60 -8.77 2.93
C GLN A 42 -8.73 -9.74 3.74
N LEU A 43 -7.50 -9.34 4.08
CA LEU A 43 -6.59 -10.15 4.88
C LEU A 43 -7.16 -10.44 6.28
N ILE A 44 -7.60 -9.42 7.02
CA ILE A 44 -8.10 -9.59 8.38
C ILE A 44 -9.45 -10.30 8.44
N HIS A 45 -10.19 -10.32 7.35
CA HIS A 45 -11.43 -11.09 7.21
C HIS A 45 -11.18 -12.53 6.71
N GLY A 46 -9.93 -13.00 6.69
CA GLY A 46 -9.60 -14.38 6.34
C GLY A 46 -9.89 -14.76 4.88
N LYS A 47 -9.95 -13.77 3.95
CA LYS A 47 -10.37 -14.00 2.56
C LYS A 47 -9.22 -14.34 1.61
N LEU A 48 -7.97 -14.25 2.07
CA LEU A 48 -6.78 -14.38 1.22
C LEU A 48 -5.98 -15.61 1.61
N LYS A 49 -5.51 -16.36 0.60
CA LYS A 49 -4.69 -17.55 0.77
C LYS A 49 -3.20 -17.23 0.69
N ASN A 50 -2.40 -17.94 1.47
CA ASN A 50 -0.95 -17.93 1.41
C ASN A 50 -0.41 -18.91 0.34
N LYS A 51 0.92 -19.06 0.25
CA LYS A 51 1.58 -19.97 -0.71
C LYS A 51 1.12 -21.42 -0.60
N ASP A 52 0.81 -21.87 0.61
CA ASP A 52 0.42 -23.25 0.90
C ASP A 52 -1.10 -23.47 0.75
N GLY A 53 -1.80 -22.50 0.15
CA GLY A 53 -3.24 -22.57 -0.11
C GLY A 53 -4.11 -22.40 1.15
N LYS A 54 -3.51 -22.08 2.30
CA LYS A 54 -4.23 -21.86 3.56
C LYS A 54 -4.70 -20.42 3.65
N TYR A 55 -5.93 -20.21 4.10
CA TYR A 55 -6.43 -18.87 4.40
C TYR A 55 -5.63 -18.24 5.54
N MET A 56 -5.32 -16.95 5.40
CA MET A 56 -4.67 -16.17 6.43
C MET A 56 -5.59 -16.02 7.66
N PRO A 57 -5.04 -15.96 8.88
CA PRO A 57 -5.84 -15.86 10.09
C PRO A 57 -6.65 -14.55 10.13
N HIS A 58 -7.80 -14.59 10.79
CA HIS A 58 -8.56 -13.37 11.10
C HIS A 58 -7.73 -12.43 11.98
N GLY A 59 -7.89 -11.13 11.73
CA GLY A 59 -7.18 -10.08 12.46
C GLY A 59 -8.14 -9.08 13.07
N LYS A 60 -7.67 -8.36 14.09
CA LYS A 60 -8.33 -7.19 14.68
C LYS A 60 -7.35 -6.03 14.75
N ASN A 61 -7.86 -4.82 14.93
CA ASN A 61 -7.05 -3.60 15.10
C ASN A 61 -6.09 -3.31 13.93
N MET A 62 -6.46 -3.69 12.71
CA MET A 62 -5.73 -3.28 11.52
C MET A 62 -6.04 -1.81 11.22
N LEU A 63 -5.03 -0.94 11.36
CA LEU A 63 -5.22 0.48 11.08
C LEU A 63 -5.54 0.74 9.61
N GLU A 64 -6.45 1.67 9.36
CA GLU A 64 -6.68 2.21 8.03
C GLU A 64 -5.53 3.14 7.65
N LEU A 65 -4.95 2.95 6.46
CA LEU A 65 -3.89 3.81 5.96
C LEU A 65 -4.48 5.11 5.41
N THR A 66 -3.78 6.21 5.66
CA THR A 66 -4.06 7.53 5.07
C THR A 66 -2.87 7.99 4.24
N TRP A 67 -3.11 8.91 3.30
CA TRP A 67 -2.02 9.51 2.53
C TRP A 67 -1.29 10.57 3.36
N ASN A 68 0.04 10.59 3.29
CA ASN A 68 0.88 11.60 3.92
C ASN A 68 1.82 12.23 2.90
N CYS A 69 1.69 13.55 2.70
CA CYS A 69 2.47 14.28 1.69
C CYS A 69 3.97 14.34 2.00
N ASP A 70 4.40 14.30 3.27
CA ASP A 70 5.81 14.28 3.63
C ASP A 70 6.46 12.94 3.30
N LEU A 71 5.73 11.83 3.51
CA LEU A 71 6.16 10.51 3.05
C LEU A 71 6.28 10.48 1.53
N GLU A 72 5.28 10.99 0.79
CA GLU A 72 5.36 11.12 -0.67
C GLU A 72 6.58 11.93 -1.10
N LYS A 73 6.80 13.11 -0.52
CA LYS A 73 7.94 13.96 -0.87
C LYS A 73 9.26 13.24 -0.67
N SER A 74 9.38 12.49 0.43
CA SER A 74 10.57 11.71 0.74
C SER A 74 10.79 10.54 -0.24
N ALA A 75 9.74 9.82 -0.61
CA ALA A 75 9.76 8.74 -1.58
C ALA A 75 10.05 9.27 -3.00
N GLN A 76 9.43 10.38 -3.38
CA GLN A 76 9.65 11.03 -4.68
C GLN A 76 11.08 11.52 -4.84
N LYS A 77 11.70 12.06 -3.77
CA LYS A 77 13.12 12.46 -3.78
C LYS A 77 14.03 11.27 -4.08
N TRP A 78 13.70 10.09 -3.55
CA TRP A 78 14.45 8.87 -3.84
C TRP A 78 14.18 8.35 -5.26
N ALA A 79 12.91 8.27 -5.67
CA ALA A 79 12.52 7.82 -7.00
C ALA A 79 13.14 8.66 -8.13
N ASN A 80 13.32 9.98 -7.91
CA ASN A 80 13.98 10.88 -8.87
C ASN A 80 15.43 10.49 -9.19
N LYS A 81 16.09 9.66 -8.35
CA LYS A 81 17.45 9.20 -8.62
C LYS A 81 17.52 8.07 -9.65
N CYS A 82 16.39 7.47 -10.01
CA CYS A 82 16.32 6.38 -10.99
C CYS A 82 17.26 5.20 -10.68
N VAL A 83 17.37 4.83 -9.39
CA VAL A 83 18.15 3.68 -8.92
C VAL A 83 17.25 2.64 -8.27
N PHE A 84 17.43 1.36 -8.62
CA PHE A 84 16.68 0.26 -8.01
C PHE A 84 17.41 -0.30 -6.79
N GLN A 85 17.44 0.50 -5.72
CA GLN A 85 18.00 0.12 -4.43
C GLN A 85 17.27 0.88 -3.32
N HIS A 86 17.36 0.38 -2.09
CA HIS A 86 16.76 1.04 -0.93
C HIS A 86 17.46 2.37 -0.59
N SER A 87 16.71 3.34 -0.08
CA SER A 87 17.28 4.59 0.43
C SER A 87 18.04 4.38 1.75
N PRO A 88 18.96 5.28 2.12
CA PRO A 88 19.57 5.26 3.45
C PRO A 88 18.49 5.23 4.53
N ARG A 89 18.64 4.31 5.49
CA ARG A 89 17.61 4.02 6.49
C ARG A 89 17.17 5.28 7.23
N LYS A 90 15.86 5.55 7.20
CA LYS A 90 15.22 6.58 8.02
C LYS A 90 14.54 5.94 9.21
N LYS A 91 14.82 6.44 10.42
CA LYS A 91 14.20 5.93 11.65
C LYS A 91 12.69 6.14 11.58
N GLY A 92 11.92 5.07 11.86
CA GLY A 92 10.46 5.13 11.92
C GLY A 92 9.73 5.02 10.57
N ILE A 93 10.43 4.90 9.44
CA ILE A 93 9.81 4.80 8.11
C ILE A 93 10.24 3.49 7.44
N GLY A 94 9.26 2.67 7.05
CA GLY A 94 9.50 1.52 6.18
C GLY A 94 9.50 1.92 4.71
N GLU A 95 10.13 1.13 3.85
CA GLU A 95 10.25 1.43 2.42
C GLU A 95 10.02 0.16 1.59
N ASN A 96 9.14 0.27 0.59
CA ASN A 96 9.05 -0.71 -0.49
C ASN A 96 9.46 -0.03 -1.80
N ILE A 97 10.15 -0.75 -2.67
CA ILE A 97 10.56 -0.29 -4.00
C ILE A 97 10.00 -1.20 -5.08
N TYR A 98 9.72 -0.62 -6.24
CA TYR A 98 9.22 -1.32 -7.42
C TYR A 98 9.83 -0.65 -8.66
N THR A 99 10.13 -1.45 -9.68
CA THR A 99 10.57 -0.96 -10.97
C THR A 99 9.86 -1.74 -12.08
N TYR A 100 9.69 -1.08 -13.22
CA TYR A 100 9.17 -1.66 -14.45
C TYR A 100 10.14 -1.28 -15.58
N TRP A 101 10.57 -2.27 -16.35
CA TRP A 101 11.52 -2.11 -17.45
C TRP A 101 10.80 -2.37 -18.77
N SER A 102 10.99 -1.47 -19.73
CA SER A 102 10.48 -1.58 -21.09
C SER A 102 11.49 -1.00 -22.07
N SER A 103 11.51 -1.52 -23.30
CA SER A 103 12.20 -0.91 -24.44
C SER A 103 11.40 0.24 -25.06
N GLU A 104 10.13 0.38 -24.68
CA GLU A 104 9.22 1.42 -25.14
C GLU A 104 8.96 2.48 -24.06
N SER A 105 8.22 3.53 -24.44
CA SER A 105 7.81 4.59 -23.52
C SER A 105 6.96 4.04 -22.37
N VAL A 106 7.34 4.35 -21.14
CA VAL A 106 6.60 4.01 -19.92
C VAL A 106 5.67 5.15 -19.44
N LYS A 107 5.46 6.19 -20.26
CA LYS A 107 4.70 7.38 -19.87
C LYS A 107 3.29 7.03 -19.38
N ASP A 108 2.63 6.10 -20.08
CA ASP A 108 1.24 5.72 -19.78
C ASP A 108 1.15 4.81 -18.53
N HIS A 109 2.25 4.14 -18.16
CA HIS A 109 2.31 3.34 -16.93
C HIS A 109 2.39 4.21 -15.67
N LYS A 110 2.72 5.50 -15.79
CA LYS A 110 2.91 6.38 -14.63
C LYS A 110 1.66 6.48 -13.76
N GLU A 111 0.48 6.51 -14.36
CA GLU A 111 -0.79 6.63 -13.61
C GLU A 111 -1.15 5.36 -12.85
N SER A 112 -0.80 4.17 -13.36
CA SER A 112 -1.09 2.88 -12.71
C SER A 112 0.05 2.36 -11.83
N ALA A 113 1.27 2.90 -11.99
CA ALA A 113 2.50 2.40 -11.38
C ALA A 113 2.39 2.15 -9.87
N GLY A 114 1.74 3.05 -9.12
CA GLY A 114 1.55 2.86 -7.68
C GLY A 114 0.68 1.64 -7.35
N THR A 115 -0.39 1.42 -8.10
CA THR A 115 -1.25 0.23 -7.92
C THR A 115 -0.63 -1.05 -8.47
N ASP A 116 0.21 -0.97 -9.50
CA ASP A 116 0.94 -2.13 -10.01
C ASP A 116 2.05 -2.56 -9.06
N ALA A 117 2.75 -1.60 -8.46
CA ALA A 117 3.67 -1.84 -7.35
C ALA A 117 2.97 -2.51 -6.16
N GLY A 118 1.80 -2.00 -5.76
CA GLY A 118 0.99 -2.61 -4.69
C GLY A 118 0.60 -4.07 -4.99
N LYS A 119 0.17 -4.37 -6.23
CA LYS A 119 -0.08 -5.76 -6.67
C LYS A 119 1.18 -6.62 -6.60
N ALA A 120 2.32 -6.10 -7.03
CA ALA A 120 3.58 -6.84 -7.04
C ALA A 120 4.03 -7.20 -5.61
N TRP A 121 4.02 -6.22 -4.71
CA TRP A 121 4.35 -6.41 -3.29
C TRP A 121 3.38 -7.35 -2.60
N TRP A 122 2.07 -7.14 -2.79
CA TRP A 122 1.07 -8.01 -2.19
C TRP A 122 1.09 -9.43 -2.76
N GLY A 123 1.49 -9.58 -4.03
CA GLY A 123 1.64 -10.87 -4.70
C GLY A 123 2.65 -11.81 -4.03
N GLU A 124 3.49 -11.32 -3.11
CA GLU A 124 4.35 -12.17 -2.29
C GLU A 124 3.56 -13.08 -1.35
N LEU A 125 2.37 -12.69 -0.88
CA LEU A 125 1.51 -13.50 -0.02
C LEU A 125 1.17 -14.87 -0.66
N PRO A 126 0.48 -14.91 -1.82
CA PRO A 126 0.11 -16.18 -2.43
C PRO A 126 1.27 -16.91 -3.11
N LYS A 127 2.40 -16.23 -3.41
CA LYS A 127 3.51 -16.85 -4.16
C LYS A 127 4.63 -17.37 -3.27
N LYS A 128 4.87 -16.72 -2.12
CA LYS A 128 6.12 -16.86 -1.36
C LYS A 128 5.89 -17.06 0.14
N TYR A 129 4.86 -16.45 0.72
CA TYR A 129 4.59 -16.53 2.16
C TYR A 129 4.06 -17.91 2.55
N LYS A 130 4.90 -18.72 3.19
CA LYS A 130 4.51 -20.03 3.73
C LYS A 130 3.53 -19.89 4.89
N ASN A 131 2.85 -20.98 5.22
CA ASN A 131 1.90 -21.01 6.32
C ASN A 131 2.55 -20.59 7.64
N ASN A 132 2.02 -19.52 8.22
CA ASN A 132 2.51 -18.92 9.46
C ASN A 132 1.30 -18.54 10.33
N PRO A 133 0.70 -19.52 11.04
CA PRO A 133 -0.55 -19.31 11.77
C PRO A 133 -0.41 -18.33 12.94
N SER A 134 0.78 -18.20 13.54
CA SER A 134 1.04 -17.23 14.61
C SER A 134 1.14 -15.79 14.09
N ASN A 135 1.28 -15.59 12.77
CA ASN A 135 1.46 -14.31 12.12
C ASN A 135 2.69 -13.51 12.61
N ASN A 136 3.64 -14.15 13.31
CA ASN A 136 4.87 -13.53 13.78
C ASN A 136 5.92 -13.41 12.67
N LEU A 137 6.61 -12.27 12.59
CA LEU A 137 7.74 -12.06 11.68
C LEU A 137 9.04 -12.58 12.30
N THR A 138 9.20 -13.91 12.35
CA THR A 138 10.45 -14.54 12.78
C THR A 138 11.55 -14.38 11.73
N ALA A 139 12.81 -14.65 12.09
CA ALA A 139 13.91 -14.65 11.13
C ALA A 139 13.66 -15.59 9.93
N GLY A 140 13.04 -16.77 10.16
CA GLY A 140 12.67 -17.72 9.10
C GLY A 140 11.51 -17.25 8.22
N VAL A 141 10.67 -16.34 8.70
CA VAL A 141 9.66 -15.67 7.87
C VAL A 141 10.30 -14.52 7.10
N ALA A 142 11.14 -13.72 7.74
CA ALA A 142 11.82 -12.58 7.15
C ALA A 142 12.86 -12.97 6.08
N SER A 143 13.43 -14.17 6.16
CA SER A 143 14.30 -14.71 5.11
C SER A 143 13.54 -15.13 3.85
N GLN A 144 12.21 -15.27 3.92
CA GLN A 144 11.40 -15.42 2.72
C GLN A 144 11.33 -14.06 2.01
N PRO A 145 11.27 -14.03 0.67
CA PRO A 145 11.14 -12.78 -0.09
C PRO A 145 9.72 -12.19 0.00
N VAL A 146 9.28 -11.88 1.22
CA VAL A 146 7.92 -11.47 1.61
C VAL A 146 7.88 -10.12 2.33
N LEU A 147 9.02 -9.43 2.42
CA LEU A 147 9.16 -8.23 3.24
C LEU A 147 8.31 -7.07 2.71
N HIS A 148 8.10 -6.98 1.39
CA HIS A 148 7.22 -5.97 0.83
C HIS A 148 5.77 -6.19 1.26
N PHE A 149 5.27 -7.42 1.12
CA PHE A 149 3.94 -7.81 1.62
C PHE A 149 3.82 -7.54 3.12
N THR A 150 4.79 -7.99 3.92
CA THR A 150 4.72 -7.84 5.39
C THR A 150 4.70 -6.38 5.83
N GLN A 151 5.35 -5.48 5.08
CA GLN A 151 5.25 -4.04 5.32
C GLN A 151 3.87 -3.48 4.96
N VAL A 152 3.26 -3.90 3.83
CA VAL A 152 1.90 -3.45 3.47
C VAL A 152 0.86 -3.97 4.47
N LYS A 153 1.01 -5.20 4.99
CA LYS A 153 0.10 -5.80 6.00
C LYS A 153 0.44 -5.48 7.45
N ARG A 154 1.44 -4.64 7.73
CA ARG A 154 1.96 -4.45 9.10
C ARG A 154 0.86 -4.02 10.07
N PHE A 155 0.80 -4.74 11.20
CA PHE A 155 0.06 -4.38 12.41
C PHE A 155 1.04 -3.66 13.36
N PHE A 156 0.55 -2.69 14.13
CA PHE A 156 1.27 -2.13 15.25
C PHE A 156 0.96 -2.92 16.52
#